data_AF-A0A815B663-F1
#
_entry.id   AF-A0A815B663-F1
#
_cell.length_a   1.000
_cell.length_b   1.000
_cell.length_c   1.000
_cell.angle_alpha   90.00
_cell.angle_beta   90.00
_cell.angle_gamma   90.00
#
_symmetry.space_group_name_H-M   'P 1'
#
loop_
_entity.id
_entity.type
_entity.pdbx_description
1 polymer ?
#
loop_
_entity_poly.entity_id
_entity_poly.type
_entity_poly.pdbx_seq_one_letter_code
_entity_poly.pdbx_strand_id
1 'polypeptide(L)'
;MFSFYSSIICIIAYSQKRLLKTKKWAAICIGIQWIFSIIISISTICITEDECNNNIPLWFNIYQLIVIYAYTFTRRLAPAQGTIAIIRNPSLSKRDIYVLKHMLFMFIVYVAGWAPIFFCIVLEPSWFNFLIFSFMQLFSQLSMLIDILDLIFYNHDLRNYLKRKILFIRRYVINTIVIATGVQVHPT
;
A
#
# COMPACT_ATOMS: atom_id res chain seq x y z
N MET A 1 -1.67 4.86 4.88
CA MET A 1 -0.96 4.50 6.12
C MET A 1 -1.26 3.08 6.64
N PHE A 2 -2.54 2.69 6.80
CA PHE A 2 -2.91 1.35 7.31
C PHE A 2 -2.55 0.15 6.40
N SER A 3 -2.51 0.35 5.09
CA SER A 3 -2.27 -0.74 4.12
C SER A 3 -0.92 -1.44 4.33
N PHE A 4 0.14 -0.67 4.63
CA PHE A 4 1.50 -1.21 4.78
C PHE A 4 1.69 -2.00 6.07
N TYR A 5 1.12 -1.53 7.19
CA TYR A 5 1.19 -2.22 8.49
C TYR A 5 0.37 -3.50 8.52
N SER A 6 -0.86 -3.44 7.97
CA SER A 6 -1.69 -4.63 7.80
C SER A 6 -0.97 -5.64 6.91
N SER A 7 -0.29 -5.19 5.85
CA SER A 7 0.54 -6.05 4.99
C SER A 7 1.71 -6.70 5.74
N ILE A 8 2.50 -5.97 6.52
CA ILE A 8 3.64 -6.53 7.26
C ILE A 8 3.17 -7.50 8.36
N ILE A 9 2.16 -7.14 9.15
CA ILE A 9 1.61 -8.02 10.18
C ILE A 9 0.97 -9.26 9.54
N CYS A 10 0.24 -9.08 8.43
CA CYS A 10 -0.29 -10.20 7.66
C CYS A 10 0.81 -11.06 7.08
N ILE A 11 1.93 -10.53 6.57
CA ILE A 11 3.06 -11.28 6.00
C ILE A 11 3.80 -12.07 7.09
N ILE A 12 4.09 -11.46 8.24
CA ILE A 12 4.75 -12.11 9.38
C ILE A 12 3.84 -13.23 9.93
N ALA A 13 2.55 -12.97 10.11
CA ALA A 13 1.58 -13.96 10.54
C ALA A 13 1.25 -15.01 9.45
N TYR A 14 1.35 -14.66 8.17
CA TYR A 14 1.18 -15.57 7.01
C TYR A 14 2.22 -16.67 6.98
N SER A 15 3.45 -16.35 7.41
CA SER A 15 4.56 -17.30 7.35
C SER A 15 4.39 -18.43 8.37
N GLN A 16 3.71 -18.17 9.51
CA GLN A 16 3.68 -19.11 10.63
C GLN A 16 2.34 -19.84 10.87
N LYS A 17 1.18 -19.38 10.37
CA LYS A 17 -0.11 -20.08 10.61
C LYS A 17 -0.99 -20.22 9.36
N ARG A 18 -1.29 -21.47 9.00
CA ARG A 18 -2.18 -21.90 7.89
C ARG A 18 -3.58 -21.24 7.93
N LEU A 19 -4.01 -20.78 9.10
CA LEU A 19 -5.32 -20.17 9.36
C LEU A 19 -5.56 -18.86 8.61
N LEU A 20 -4.52 -18.02 8.42
CA LEU A 20 -4.67 -16.71 7.77
C LEU A 20 -4.65 -16.76 6.24
N LYS A 21 -4.46 -17.94 5.63
CA LYS A 21 -4.47 -18.11 4.17
C LYS A 21 -5.86 -18.14 3.54
N THR A 22 -6.93 -18.14 4.34
CA THR A 22 -8.29 -18.22 3.80
C THR A 22 -8.79 -16.83 3.41
N LYS A 23 -9.46 -16.74 2.25
CA LYS A 23 -10.03 -15.49 1.72
C LYS A 23 -10.95 -14.77 2.73
N LYS A 24 -11.60 -15.54 3.62
CA LYS A 24 -12.50 -15.02 4.67
C LYS A 24 -11.75 -14.12 5.65
N TRP A 25 -10.58 -14.55 6.15
CA TRP A 25 -9.81 -13.74 7.09
C TRP A 25 -9.24 -12.47 6.45
N ALA A 26 -8.78 -12.56 5.20
CA ALA A 26 -8.34 -11.37 4.47
C ALA A 26 -9.48 -10.33 4.35
N ALA A 27 -10.70 -10.77 4.02
CA ALA A 27 -11.87 -9.89 3.96
C ALA A 27 -12.21 -9.26 5.32
N ILE A 28 -12.15 -10.03 6.41
CA ILE A 28 -12.36 -9.53 7.77
C ILE A 28 -11.30 -8.48 8.13
N CYS A 29 -10.02 -8.75 7.87
CA CYS A 29 -8.93 -7.80 8.13
C CYS A 29 -9.11 -6.49 7.35
N ILE A 30 -9.49 -6.58 6.07
CA ILE A 30 -9.80 -5.41 5.24
C ILE A 30 -10.97 -4.62 5.85
N GLY A 31 -12.06 -5.30 6.23
CA GLY A 31 -13.23 -4.66 6.86
C GLY A 31 -12.87 -3.92 8.15
N ILE A 32 -12.12 -4.57 9.05
CA ILE A 32 -11.64 -3.96 10.30
C ILE A 32 -10.76 -2.74 10.00
N GLN A 33 -9.88 -2.83 9.01
CA GLN A 33 -9.01 -1.73 8.61
C GLN A 33 -9.80 -0.51 8.12
N TRP A 34 -10.86 -0.73 7.33
CA TRP A 34 -11.75 0.34 6.88
C TRP A 34 -12.50 1.00 8.04
N ILE A 35 -13.10 0.20 8.94
CA ILE A 35 -13.80 0.70 10.12
C ILE A 35 -12.87 1.58 10.96
N PHE A 36 -11.65 1.10 11.23
CA PHE A 36 -10.67 1.85 12.01
C PHE A 36 -10.26 3.16 11.31
N SER A 37 -10.08 3.13 9.99
CA SER A 37 -9.74 4.32 9.19
C SER A 37 -10.86 5.35 9.19
N ILE A 38 -12.12 4.92 9.18
CA ILE A 38 -13.29 5.78 9.28
C ILE A 38 -13.37 6.43 10.66
N ILE A 39 -13.22 5.64 11.73
CA ILE A 39 -13.25 6.14 13.13
C ILE A 39 -12.20 7.24 13.32
N ILE A 40 -10.98 7.01 12.81
CA ILE A 40 -9.91 8.01 12.83
C ILE A 40 -10.26 9.25 11.99
N SER A 41 -10.79 9.06 10.79
CA SER A 41 -11.11 10.20 9.92
C SER A 41 -12.24 11.07 10.50
N ILE A 42 -13.23 10.46 11.15
CA ILE A 42 -14.32 11.17 11.80
C ILE A 42 -13.79 12.06 12.93
N SER A 43 -12.87 11.55 13.77
CA SER A 43 -12.33 12.35 14.87
C SER A 43 -11.61 13.59 14.36
N THR A 44 -11.00 13.55 13.17
CA THR A 44 -10.38 14.73 12.56
C THR A 44 -11.39 15.72 11.99
N ILE A 45 -12.48 15.24 11.36
CA ILE A 45 -13.49 16.12 10.74
C ILE A 45 -14.29 16.87 11.80
N CYS A 46 -14.67 16.20 12.90
CA CYS A 46 -15.46 16.82 13.97
C CYS A 46 -14.71 17.91 14.75
N ILE A 47 -13.36 17.94 14.71
CA ILE A 47 -12.56 18.95 15.40
C ILE A 47 -12.38 20.21 14.55
N THR A 48 -12.50 20.10 13.22
CA THR A 48 -12.22 21.21 12.29
C THR A 48 -13.31 22.26 12.17
N GLU A 49 -14.49 22.07 12.76
CA GLU A 49 -15.61 23.02 12.62
C GLU A 49 -15.52 24.24 13.56
N ASP A 50 -14.86 24.14 14.71
CA ASP A 50 -14.88 25.23 15.72
C ASP A 50 -13.64 26.15 15.70
N GLU A 51 -12.49 25.70 15.21
CA GLU A 51 -11.31 26.56 15.08
C GLU A 51 -10.43 26.11 13.91
N CYS A 52 -10.32 26.92 12.85
CA CYS A 52 -9.24 26.82 11.83
C CYS A 52 -7.86 27.19 12.41
N ASN A 53 -7.62 26.81 13.66
CA ASN A 53 -6.40 27.09 14.38
C ASN A 53 -5.46 25.91 14.13
N ASN A 54 -4.23 26.20 13.69
CA ASN A 54 -3.24 25.26 13.17
C ASN A 54 -2.71 24.22 14.19
N ASN A 55 -3.43 23.98 15.29
CA ASN A 55 -3.07 23.03 16.30
C ASN A 55 -3.46 21.63 15.86
N ILE A 56 -2.46 20.87 15.41
CA ILE A 56 -2.59 19.44 15.15
C ILE A 56 -3.08 18.77 16.45
N PRO A 57 -4.18 18.01 16.42
CA PRO A 57 -4.71 17.36 17.61
C PRO A 57 -3.67 16.41 18.23
N LEU A 58 -3.45 16.49 19.54
CA LEU A 58 -2.53 15.63 20.30
C LEU A 58 -2.70 14.13 19.99
N TRP A 59 -3.93 13.71 19.70
CA TRP A 59 -4.26 12.32 19.37
C TRP A 59 -3.48 11.81 18.14
N PHE A 60 -3.19 12.68 17.16
CA PHE A 60 -2.44 12.33 15.94
C PHE A 60 -1.00 11.93 16.28
N ASN A 61 -0.37 12.63 17.23
CA ASN A 61 0.96 12.31 17.74
C ASN A 61 0.97 10.99 18.53
N ILE A 62 -0.05 10.74 19.35
CA ILE A 62 -0.21 9.47 20.08
C ILE A 62 -0.34 8.30 19.10
N TYR A 63 -1.15 8.46 18.06
CA TYR A 63 -1.30 7.45 17.01
C TYR A 63 0.02 7.16 16.30
N GLN A 64 0.79 8.20 15.94
CA GLN A 64 2.10 8.03 15.31
C GLN A 64 3.10 7.29 16.21
N LEU A 65 3.10 7.56 17.52
CA LEU A 65 3.91 6.83 18.48
C LEU A 65 3.51 5.36 18.59
N ILE A 66 2.21 5.05 18.62
CA ILE A 66 1.71 3.65 18.62
C ILE A 66 2.20 2.90 17.38
N VAL A 67 2.16 3.56 16.22
CA VAL A 67 2.58 3.00 14.93
C VAL A 67 4.10 2.70 14.92
N ILE A 68 4.92 3.65 15.38
CA ILE A 68 6.38 3.46 15.51
C ILE A 68 6.71 2.36 16.52
N TYR A 69 6.03 2.34 17.67
CA TYR A 69 6.19 1.33 18.70
C TYR A 69 5.81 -0.07 18.19
N ALA A 70 4.67 -0.21 17.52
CA ALA A 70 4.23 -1.49 16.96
C ALA A 70 5.22 -2.04 15.93
N TYR A 71 5.81 -1.17 15.10
CA TYR A 71 6.83 -1.58 14.11
C TYR A 71 8.13 -2.02 14.77
N THR A 72 8.63 -1.26 15.75
CA THR A 72 9.85 -1.63 16.47
C THR A 72 9.66 -2.89 17.32
N PHE A 73 8.48 -3.07 17.92
CA PHE A 73 8.14 -4.25 18.71
C PHE A 73 8.03 -5.53 17.86
N THR A 74 7.34 -5.47 16.71
CA THR A 74 7.24 -6.61 15.79
C THR A 74 8.60 -7.02 15.21
N ARG A 75 9.51 -6.07 14.99
CA ARG A 75 10.88 -6.33 14.53
C ARG A 75 11.75 -7.00 15.61
N ARG A 76 11.47 -6.77 16.90
CA ARG A 76 12.17 -7.40 18.03
C ARG A 76 11.67 -8.82 18.33
N LEU A 77 10.43 -9.15 17.95
CA LEU A 77 9.85 -10.49 18.16
C LEU A 77 10.27 -11.54 17.12
N ALA A 78 10.98 -11.14 16.06
CA ALA A 78 11.71 -12.05 15.19
C ALA A 78 13.20 -11.92 15.53
N PRO A 79 13.83 -12.86 16.30
CA PRO A 79 13.72 -14.31 16.13
C PRO A 79 13.69 -15.10 17.46
N ALA A 80 12.62 -15.84 17.71
CA ALA A 80 12.62 -16.96 18.67
C ALA A 80 12.00 -18.20 18.02
N GLN A 81 12.65 -18.69 16.96
CA GLN A 81 12.52 -20.09 16.55
C GLN A 81 13.84 -20.80 16.86
N GLY A 82 14.12 -20.92 18.15
CA GLY A 82 15.04 -21.93 18.65
C GLY A 82 14.25 -23.20 18.91
N THR A 83 14.31 -24.17 18.00
CA THR A 83 14.49 -25.58 18.38
C THR A 83 15.06 -26.37 17.20
N ILE A 84 16.40 -26.39 17.16
CA ILE A 84 17.24 -27.55 16.80
C ILE A 84 16.82 -28.29 15.51
N ALA A 85 17.26 -27.79 14.36
CA ALA A 85 17.48 -28.64 13.19
C ALA A 85 18.54 -28.00 12.28
N ILE A 86 19.78 -28.46 12.47
CA ILE A 86 20.86 -28.54 11.47
C ILE A 86 21.24 -27.20 10.82
N ILE A 87 22.46 -26.75 11.15
CA ILE A 87 23.24 -25.75 10.44
C ILE A 87 23.54 -26.26 9.01
N ARG A 88 22.52 -26.33 8.17
CA ARG A 88 22.66 -26.24 6.73
C ARG A 88 22.23 -24.83 6.43
N ASN A 89 23.18 -23.96 6.04
CA ASN A 89 22.86 -22.66 5.45
C ASN A 89 21.72 -22.86 4.45
N PRO A 90 20.46 -22.50 4.77
CA PRO A 90 19.41 -22.59 3.78
C PRO A 90 19.78 -21.50 2.78
N SER A 91 20.31 -21.90 1.63
CA SER A 91 20.57 -20.96 0.54
C SER A 91 19.23 -20.28 0.25
N LEU A 92 19.13 -18.99 0.60
CA LEU A 92 17.94 -18.20 0.36
C LEU A 92 17.50 -18.40 -1.09
N SER A 93 16.24 -18.79 -1.28
CA SER A 93 15.71 -18.98 -2.62
C SER A 93 15.82 -17.66 -3.38
N LYS A 94 16.21 -17.72 -4.66
CA LYS A 94 16.24 -16.52 -5.54
C LYS A 94 14.89 -15.79 -5.53
N ARG A 95 13.80 -16.55 -5.38
CA ARG A 95 12.43 -16.02 -5.23
C ARG A 95 12.30 -15.14 -3.98
N ASP A 96 12.78 -15.61 -2.85
CA ASP A 96 12.64 -14.90 -1.57
C ASP A 96 13.47 -13.61 -1.57
N ILE A 97 14.66 -13.65 -2.18
CA ILE A 97 15.50 -12.46 -2.39
C ILE A 97 14.77 -11.43 -3.27
N TYR A 98 14.12 -11.88 -4.35
CA TYR A 98 13.37 -11.00 -5.24
C TYR A 98 12.17 -10.35 -4.52
N VAL A 99 11.41 -11.14 -3.77
CA VAL A 99 10.30 -10.65 -2.93
C VAL A 99 10.79 -9.64 -1.90
N LEU A 100 11.91 -9.93 -1.21
CA LEU A 100 12.49 -9.04 -0.23
C LEU A 100 12.93 -7.71 -0.85
N LYS A 101 13.60 -7.75 -2.02
CA LYS A 101 14.00 -6.54 -2.75
C LYS A 101 12.80 -5.68 -3.12
N HIS A 102 11.72 -6.31 -3.58
CA HIS A 102 10.49 -5.62 -3.91
C HIS A 102 9.82 -5.01 -2.66
N MET A 103 9.71 -5.75 -1.55
CA MET A 103 9.20 -5.19 -0.29
C MET A 103 10.02 -4.00 0.19
N LEU A 104 11.36 -4.08 0.07
CA LEU A 104 12.26 -2.97 0.42
C LEU A 104 12.04 -1.76 -0.49
N PHE A 105 11.89 -1.97 -1.80
CA PHE A 105 11.57 -0.92 -2.74
C PHE A 105 10.25 -0.21 -2.37
N MET A 106 9.19 -0.97 -2.13
CA MET A 106 7.89 -0.42 -1.74
C MET A 106 7.96 0.35 -0.41
N PHE A 107 8.75 -0.14 0.54
CA PHE A 107 9.00 0.58 1.79
C PHE A 107 9.71 1.92 1.56
N ILE A 108 10.72 1.96 0.67
CA ILE A 108 11.43 3.21 0.35
C ILE A 108 10.48 4.20 -0.32
N VAL A 109 9.67 3.77 -1.29
CA VAL A 109 8.66 4.62 -1.95
C VAL A 109 7.68 5.20 -0.92
N TYR A 110 7.20 4.37 -0.01
CA TYR A 110 6.33 4.80 1.08
C TYR A 110 6.99 5.85 1.98
N VAL A 111 8.20 5.58 2.48
CA VAL A 111 8.92 6.53 3.35
C VAL A 111 9.18 7.83 2.60
N ALA A 112 9.65 7.78 1.36
CA ALA A 112 9.91 8.98 0.55
C ALA A 112 8.64 9.79 0.28
N GLY A 113 7.49 9.14 0.05
CA GLY A 113 6.22 9.79 -0.21
C GLY A 113 5.61 10.47 1.03
N TRP A 114 5.75 9.85 2.19
CA TRP A 114 5.07 10.29 3.42
C TRP A 114 5.94 11.07 4.39
N ALA A 115 7.26 10.84 4.40
CA ALA A 115 8.18 11.54 5.29
C ALA A 115 8.10 13.07 5.16
N PRO A 116 7.96 13.68 3.97
CA PRO A 116 7.86 15.14 3.86
C PRO A 116 6.67 15.73 4.63
N ILE A 117 5.51 15.08 4.55
CA ILE A 117 4.30 15.51 5.29
C ILE A 117 4.52 15.38 6.79
N PHE A 118 5.09 14.25 7.26
CA PHE A 118 5.39 14.09 8.67
C PHE A 118 6.42 15.12 9.16
N PHE A 119 7.39 15.48 8.32
CA PHE A 119 8.33 16.54 8.63
C PHE A 119 7.63 17.89 8.79
N CYS A 120 6.68 18.23 7.91
CA CYS A 120 5.88 19.45 8.03
C CYS A 120 4.94 19.47 9.25
N ILE A 121 4.52 18.31 9.75
CA ILE A 121 3.68 18.19 10.95
C ILE A 121 4.52 18.32 12.23
N VAL A 122 5.72 17.73 12.23
CA VAL A 122 6.63 17.74 13.38
C VAL A 122 7.34 19.09 13.52
N LEU A 123 7.77 19.65 12.39
CA LEU A 123 8.24 21.02 12.35
C LEU A 123 7.04 21.94 12.52
N GLU A 124 7.22 23.01 13.29
CA GLU A 124 6.13 23.90 13.68
C GLU A 124 5.34 24.39 12.45
N PRO A 125 4.01 24.18 12.37
CA PRO A 125 3.21 24.47 11.17
C PRO A 125 3.29 25.94 10.72
N SER A 126 3.57 26.84 11.66
CA SER A 126 3.76 28.28 11.41
C SER A 126 4.92 28.59 10.46
N TRP A 127 5.86 27.67 10.25
CA TRP A 127 7.03 27.87 9.40
C TRP A 127 6.76 27.57 7.92
N PHE A 128 5.67 26.87 7.60
CA PHE A 128 5.38 26.44 6.24
C PHE A 128 4.23 27.23 5.63
N ASN A 129 4.51 27.88 4.50
CA ASN A 129 3.47 28.44 3.64
C ASN A 129 2.58 27.33 3.09
N PHE A 130 1.29 27.62 2.91
CA PHE A 130 0.29 26.69 2.35
C PHE A 130 0.78 25.98 1.07
N LEU A 131 1.43 26.73 0.17
CA LEU A 131 1.99 26.18 -1.08
C LEU A 131 3.03 25.09 -0.84
N ILE A 132 3.88 25.23 0.17
CA ILE A 132 4.89 24.22 0.51
C ILE A 132 4.19 22.97 1.05
N PHE A 133 3.21 23.13 1.92
CA PHE A 133 2.43 22.00 2.43
C PHE A 133 1.70 21.24 1.31
N SER A 134 1.03 21.95 0.40
CA SER A 134 0.38 21.34 -0.77
C SER A 134 1.37 20.62 -1.68
N PHE A 135 2.56 21.20 -1.88
CA PHE A 135 3.63 20.56 -2.66
C PHE A 135 4.14 19.29 -1.98
N MET A 136 4.32 19.29 -0.65
CA MET A 136 4.69 18.08 0.10
C MET A 136 3.60 17.01 0.04
N GLN A 137 2.32 17.42 0.02
CA GLN A 137 1.20 16.50 -0.12
C GLN A 137 1.23 15.72 -1.44
N LEU A 138 1.74 16.33 -2.52
CA LEU A 138 1.89 15.67 -3.83
C LEU A 138 2.75 14.41 -3.75
N PHE A 139 3.81 14.39 -2.93
CA PHE A 139 4.67 13.21 -2.76
C PHE A 139 3.89 12.01 -2.21
N SER A 140 2.98 12.23 -1.27
CA SER A 140 2.15 11.14 -0.73
C SER A 140 1.18 10.58 -1.78
N GLN A 141 0.61 11.46 -2.62
CA GLN A 141 -0.28 11.06 -3.69
C GLN A 141 0.46 10.26 -4.77
N LEU A 142 1.67 10.70 -5.15
CA LEU A 142 2.54 9.97 -6.07
C LEU A 142 2.95 8.61 -5.51
N SER A 143 3.28 8.52 -4.21
CA SER A 143 3.57 7.23 -3.57
C SER A 143 2.37 6.27 -3.62
N MET A 144 1.15 6.76 -3.36
CA MET A 144 -0.05 5.92 -3.50
C MET A 144 -0.31 5.49 -4.95
N LEU A 145 -0.04 6.35 -5.92
CA LEU A 145 -0.13 5.98 -7.34
C LEU A 145 0.89 4.90 -7.69
N ILE A 146 2.13 5.01 -7.23
CA ILE A 146 3.17 3.99 -7.42
C ILE A 146 2.72 2.66 -6.79
N ASP A 147 2.12 2.67 -5.61
CA ASP A 147 1.58 1.47 -4.96
C ASP A 147 0.50 0.76 -5.83
N ILE A 148 -0.41 1.54 -6.43
CA ILE A 148 -1.44 1.00 -7.32
C ILE A 148 -0.81 0.43 -8.60
N LEU A 149 0.13 1.16 -9.20
CA LEU A 149 0.81 0.73 -10.41
C LEU A 149 1.63 -0.55 -10.15
N ASP A 150 2.35 -0.60 -9.05
CA ASP A 150 3.12 -1.76 -8.63
C ASP A 150 2.22 -3.00 -8.45
N LEU A 151 1.07 -2.86 -7.78
CA LEU A 151 0.10 -3.94 -7.64
C LEU A 151 -0.40 -4.46 -9.01
N ILE A 152 -0.61 -3.56 -9.98
CA ILE A 152 -1.03 -3.91 -11.34
C ILE A 152 0.09 -4.62 -12.10
N PHE A 153 1.32 -4.11 -12.03
CA PHE A 153 2.44 -4.63 -12.81
C PHE A 153 3.01 -5.93 -12.24
N TYR A 154 3.08 -6.06 -10.92
CA TYR A 154 3.70 -7.20 -10.24
C TYR A 154 2.76 -8.40 -10.14
N ASN A 155 1.43 -8.18 -10.14
CA ASN A 155 0.46 -9.25 -10.17
C ASN A 155 0.32 -9.84 -11.59
N HIS A 156 0.99 -10.98 -11.80
CA HIS A 156 0.98 -11.69 -13.08
C HIS A 156 -0.43 -12.01 -13.59
N ASP A 157 -1.33 -12.44 -12.72
CA ASP A 157 -2.69 -12.84 -13.10
C ASP A 157 -3.53 -11.64 -13.51
N LEU A 158 -3.42 -10.52 -12.77
CA LEU A 158 -4.05 -9.27 -13.11
C LEU A 158 -3.52 -8.72 -14.43
N ARG A 159 -2.21 -8.74 -14.64
CA ARG A 159 -1.59 -8.30 -15.90
C ARG A 159 -2.08 -9.12 -17.09
N ASN A 160 -2.18 -10.44 -16.94
CA ASN A 160 -2.71 -11.32 -17.99
C ASN A 160 -4.21 -11.12 -18.22
N TYR A 161 -4.98 -10.84 -17.17
CA TYR A 161 -6.38 -10.48 -17.28
C TYR A 161 -6.55 -9.17 -18.06
N LEU A 162 -5.81 -8.12 -17.69
CA LEU A 162 -5.83 -6.83 -18.38
C LEU A 162 -5.39 -6.96 -19.84
N LYS A 163 -4.31 -7.70 -20.12
CA LYS A 163 -3.84 -7.97 -21.48
C LYS A 163 -4.94 -8.63 -22.33
N ARG A 164 -5.64 -9.63 -21.77
CA ARG A 164 -6.77 -10.28 -22.46
C ARG A 164 -7.92 -9.32 -22.73
N LYS A 165 -8.27 -8.47 -21.76
CA LYS A 165 -9.35 -7.46 -21.91
C LYS A 165 -8.98 -6.37 -22.93
N ILE A 166 -7.75 -5.87 -22.93
CA ILE A 166 -7.27 -4.90 -23.91
C ILE A 166 -7.30 -5.48 -25.33
N LEU A 167 -6.82 -6.72 -25.50
CA LEU A 167 -6.88 -7.40 -26.80
C LEU A 167 -8.31 -7.61 -27.28
N PHE A 168 -9.23 -7.93 -26.36
CA PHE A 168 -10.65 -8.05 -26.68
C PHE A 168 -11.25 -6.72 -27.15
N ILE A 169 -11.03 -5.63 -26.40
CA ILE A 169 -11.51 -4.28 -26.76
C ILE A 169 -10.94 -3.86 -28.12
N ARG A 170 -9.63 -4.07 -28.33
CA ARG A 170 -8.99 -3.75 -29.62
C ARG A 170 -9.64 -4.48 -30.78
N ARG A 171 -9.93 -5.78 -30.64
CA ARG A 171 -10.62 -6.58 -31.67
C ARG A 171 -12.04 -6.07 -31.90
N TYR A 172 -12.77 -5.75 -30.83
CA TYR A 172 -14.12 -5.21 -30.92
C TYR A 172 -14.14 -3.88 -31.69
N VAL A 173 -13.29 -2.93 -31.31
CA VAL A 173 -13.18 -1.62 -31.98
C VAL A 173 -12.81 -1.77 -33.45
N ILE A 174 -11.85 -2.63 -33.80
CA ILE A 174 -11.47 -2.89 -35.19
C ILE A 174 -12.66 -3.46 -35.97
N ASN A 175 -13.36 -4.46 -35.43
CA ASN A 175 -14.52 -5.06 -36.10
C ASN A 175 -15.64 -4.03 -36.31
N THR A 176 -15.91 -3.17 -35.32
CA THR A 176 -16.90 -2.09 -35.45
C THR A 176 -16.51 -1.10 -36.55
N ILE A 177 -15.24 -0.71 -36.65
CA ILE A 177 -14.75 0.19 -37.70
C ILE A 177 -14.86 -0.47 -39.08
N VAL A 178 -14.49 -1.75 -39.22
CA VAL A 178 -14.60 -2.50 -40.47
C VAL A 178 -16.05 -2.59 -40.94
N ILE A 179 -16.99 -2.91 -40.04
CA ILE A 179 -18.42 -2.95 -40.34
C ILE A 179 -18.93 -1.56 -40.75
N ALA A 180 -18.54 -0.51 -40.03
CA ALA A 180 -18.99 0.86 -40.30
C ALA A 180 -18.45 1.42 -41.63
N THR A 181 -17.28 0.97 -42.07
CA THR A 181 -16.64 1.47 -43.31
C THR A 181 -17.04 0.69 -44.57
N GLY A 182 -17.81 -0.40 -44.44
CA GLY A 182 -18.24 -1.23 -45.57
C GLY A 182 -17.08 -1.94 -46.30
N VAL A 183 -15.87 -1.92 -45.74
CA VAL A 183 -14.69 -2.58 -46.32
C VAL A 183 -14.84 -4.07 -46.11
N GLN A 184 -15.17 -4.82 -47.17
CA GLN A 184 -15.14 -6.28 -47.12
C GLN A 184 -13.69 -6.74 -46.98
N VAL A 185 -13.33 -7.24 -45.80
CA VAL A 185 -12.03 -7.90 -45.59
C VAL A 185 -12.11 -9.27 -46.27
N HIS A 186 -11.51 -9.37 -47.46
CA HIS A 186 -11.35 -10.67 -48.11
C HIS A 186 -10.44 -11.57 -47.24
N PRO A 187 -10.89 -12.77 -46.85
CA PRO A 187 -10.06 -13.70 -46.10
C PRO A 187 -8.94 -14.22 -47.02
N THR A 188 -7.69 -13.91 -46.65
CA THR A 188 -6.48 -14.54 -47.20
C THR A 188 -6.02 -15.66 -46.29
#